data_AF-A0A2G7TB01-F1
#
_entry.id   AF-A0A2G7TB01-F1
#
_cell.length_a   1.000
_cell.length_b   1.000
_cell.length_c   1.000
_cell.angle_alpha   90.00
_cell.angle_beta   90.00
_cell.angle_gamma   90.00
#
_symmetry.space_group_name_H-M   'P 1'
#
loop_
_entity.id
_entity.type
_entity.pdbx_description
1 polymer ?
#
loop_
_entity_poly.entity_id
_entity_poly.type
_entity_poly.pdbx_seq_one_letter_code
_entity_poly.pdbx_strand_id
1 'polypeptide(L)'
;MRANREKSLFSHMWNFAREQGLTKASNPCAGMRGFREDGRDVVVGDDLMARLLEKAAVSLRFAVHLALLTGQRPADVLRMSTDHIAGGMLHVRQGKTAAKLRIEVTGALQELLAEIQAYKVQVKADIAQLLVNEAGQPLTKNMLRDRIDAARDAAGIPKAQFQFRDLRATAATTVDDDGGIRRAQALLGHTTEGMTAQYIRHKVGK
;
A
#
# COMPACT_ATOMS: atom_id res chain seq x y z
N MET A 1 16.25 -8.58 5.94
CA MET A 1 17.42 -9.48 5.82
C MET A 1 16.99 -10.93 5.88
N ARG A 2 17.73 -11.85 5.24
CA ARG A 2 17.45 -13.29 5.28
C ARG A 2 17.78 -13.90 6.66
N ALA A 3 18.91 -13.50 7.25
CA ALA A 3 19.38 -13.98 8.54
C ALA A 3 18.36 -13.83 9.69
N ASN A 4 17.68 -12.68 9.80
CA ASN A 4 16.64 -12.50 10.83
C ASN A 4 15.47 -13.46 10.67
N ARG A 5 15.05 -13.74 9.42
CA ARG A 5 13.95 -14.67 9.14
C ARG A 5 14.34 -16.12 9.43
N GLU A 6 15.56 -16.51 9.08
CA GLU A 6 16.10 -17.84 9.36
C GLU A 6 16.24 -18.08 10.85
N LYS A 7 16.76 -17.09 11.60
CA LYS A 7 16.82 -17.14 13.05
C LYS A 7 15.43 -17.28 13.68
N SER A 8 14.45 -16.48 13.25
CA SER A 8 13.09 -16.58 13.77
C SER A 8 12.45 -17.95 13.48
N LEU A 9 12.67 -18.49 12.28
CA LEU A 9 12.20 -19.83 11.90
C LEU A 9 12.81 -20.90 12.80
N PHE A 10 14.14 -20.90 12.94
CA PHE A 10 14.83 -21.87 13.80
C PHE A 10 14.37 -21.76 15.26
N SER A 11 14.27 -20.53 15.77
CA SER A 11 13.77 -20.29 17.13
C SER A 11 12.37 -20.85 17.34
N HIS A 12 11.48 -20.73 16.34
CA HIS A 12 10.13 -21.26 16.41
C HIS A 12 10.12 -22.79 16.39
N MET A 13 10.89 -23.41 15.49
CA MET A 13 11.04 -24.87 15.43
C MET A 13 11.59 -25.44 16.75
N TRP A 14 12.55 -24.75 17.37
CA TRP A 14 13.12 -25.18 18.66
C TRP A 14 12.10 -25.09 19.79
N ASN A 15 11.31 -24.00 19.86
CA ASN A 15 10.27 -23.88 20.86
C ASN A 15 9.19 -24.94 20.69
N PHE A 16 8.80 -25.25 19.46
CA PHE A 16 7.92 -26.38 19.17
C PHE A 16 8.51 -27.71 19.67
N ALA A 17 9.80 -27.99 19.39
CA ALA A 17 10.46 -29.20 19.88
C ALA A 17 10.49 -29.29 21.42
N ARG A 18 10.64 -28.15 22.10
CA ARG A 18 10.54 -28.08 23.57
C ARG A 18 9.12 -28.37 24.06
N GLU A 19 8.11 -27.76 23.45
CA GLU A 19 6.69 -27.97 23.78
C GLU A 19 6.26 -29.43 23.61
N GLN A 20 6.78 -30.11 22.59
CA GLN A 20 6.52 -31.53 22.34
C GLN A 20 7.40 -32.47 23.19
N GLY A 21 8.27 -31.95 24.06
CA GLY A 21 9.15 -32.75 24.92
C GLY A 21 10.31 -33.43 24.19
N LEU A 22 10.56 -33.11 22.91
CA LEU A 22 11.67 -33.67 22.12
C LEU A 22 13.04 -33.17 22.63
N THR A 23 13.07 -32.05 23.34
CA THR A 23 14.29 -31.55 23.99
C THR A 23 13.98 -30.75 25.25
N LYS A 24 14.86 -30.85 26.25
CA LYS A 24 14.86 -30.01 27.45
C LYS A 24 15.82 -28.81 27.35
N ALA A 25 16.70 -28.81 26.34
CA ALA A 25 17.72 -27.78 26.18
C ALA A 25 17.10 -26.42 25.87
N SER A 26 17.68 -25.36 26.43
CA SER A 26 17.30 -23.96 26.18
C SER A 26 17.35 -23.63 24.69
N ASN A 27 16.51 -22.69 24.27
CA ASN A 27 16.52 -22.25 22.87
C ASN A 27 17.84 -21.52 22.56
N PRO A 28 18.66 -22.02 21.62
CA PRO A 28 19.96 -21.42 21.32
C PRO A 28 19.84 -20.07 20.60
N CYS A 29 18.66 -19.72 20.09
CA CYS A 29 18.37 -18.38 19.58
C CYS A 29 18.03 -17.38 20.67
N ALA A 30 17.78 -17.82 21.92
CA ALA A 30 17.59 -16.93 23.05
C ALA A 30 18.88 -16.13 23.30
N GLY A 31 18.75 -14.80 23.41
CA GLY A 31 19.89 -13.90 23.65
C GLY A 31 20.71 -13.54 22.41
N MET A 32 20.55 -14.23 21.27
CA MET A 32 21.13 -13.76 20.01
C MET A 32 20.47 -12.44 19.62
N ARG A 33 21.23 -11.41 19.26
CA ARG A 33 20.67 -10.15 18.73
C ARG A 33 20.23 -10.33 17.27
N GLY A 34 19.19 -9.62 16.87
CA GLY A 34 18.82 -9.52 15.46
C GLY A 34 19.67 -8.49 14.76
N PHE A 35 19.79 -8.59 13.44
CA PHE A 35 20.38 -7.53 12.64
C PHE A 35 19.38 -6.39 12.48
N ARG A 36 19.85 -5.14 12.56
CA ARG A 36 18.99 -3.98 12.32
C ARG A 36 18.60 -3.95 10.84
N GLU A 37 17.31 -3.82 10.57
CA GLU A 37 16.79 -3.62 9.22
C GLU A 37 16.19 -2.22 9.15
N ASP A 38 16.77 -1.36 8.32
CA ASP A 38 16.20 -0.04 8.09
C ASP A 38 15.10 -0.16 7.04
N GLY A 39 13.93 0.41 7.36
CA GLY A 39 12.81 0.50 6.44
C GLY A 39 13.09 1.50 5.33
N ARG A 40 12.24 1.50 4.28
CA ARG A 40 12.29 2.56 3.28
C ARG A 40 11.80 3.87 3.90
N ASP A 41 12.56 4.91 3.63
CA ASP A 41 12.28 6.29 4.01
C ASP A 41 12.13 7.13 2.72
N VAL A 42 10.95 7.06 2.12
CA VAL A 42 10.65 7.68 0.83
C VAL A 42 9.27 8.33 0.88
N VAL A 43 9.23 9.62 0.56
CA VAL A 43 8.03 10.36 0.15
C VAL A 43 8.22 10.71 -1.32
N VAL A 44 7.21 10.41 -2.13
CA VAL A 44 7.28 10.70 -3.55
C VAL A 44 6.91 12.17 -3.76
N GLY A 45 7.89 12.98 -4.15
CA GLY A 45 7.66 14.39 -4.47
C GLY A 45 6.89 14.58 -5.78
N ASP A 46 6.25 15.74 -5.92
CA ASP A 46 5.32 16.04 -7.01
C ASP A 46 5.96 15.96 -8.40
N ASP A 47 7.20 16.41 -8.57
CA ASP A 47 7.93 16.31 -9.84
C ASP A 47 8.10 14.85 -10.28
N LEU A 48 8.54 13.99 -9.36
CA LEU A 48 8.76 12.57 -9.64
C LEU A 48 7.43 11.87 -9.93
N MET A 49 6.37 12.25 -9.21
CA MET A 49 5.02 11.76 -9.46
C MET A 49 4.51 12.17 -10.85
N ALA A 50 4.63 13.45 -11.21
CA ALA A 50 4.20 13.99 -12.49
C ALA A 50 4.90 13.29 -13.66
N ARG A 51 6.23 13.12 -13.57
CA ARG A 51 7.03 12.39 -14.56
C ARG A 51 6.60 10.94 -14.71
N LEU A 52 6.30 10.25 -13.60
CA LEU A 52 5.76 8.89 -13.67
C LEU A 52 4.40 8.88 -14.38
N LEU A 53 3.48 9.73 -13.94
CA LEU A 53 2.11 9.75 -14.45
C LEU A 53 2.06 10.10 -15.94
N GLU A 54 2.95 10.98 -16.41
CA GLU A 54 3.10 11.30 -17.84
C GLU A 54 3.32 10.03 -18.69
N LYS A 55 4.19 9.13 -18.23
CA LYS A 55 4.50 7.86 -18.92
C LYS A 55 3.62 6.68 -18.52
N ALA A 56 2.76 6.86 -17.51
CA ALA A 56 1.91 5.80 -16.98
C ALA A 56 0.73 5.50 -17.91
N ALA A 57 0.43 4.21 -18.09
CA ALA A 57 -0.85 3.77 -18.63
C ALA A 57 -2.01 4.27 -17.77
N VAL A 58 -3.18 4.48 -18.37
CA VAL A 58 -4.38 5.00 -17.69
C VAL A 58 -4.72 4.20 -16.44
N SER A 59 -4.67 2.87 -16.55
CA SER A 59 -4.93 1.95 -15.44
C SER A 59 -3.93 2.09 -14.26
N LEU A 60 -2.66 2.45 -14.54
CA LEU A 60 -1.68 2.77 -13.50
C LEU A 60 -1.95 4.14 -12.86
N ARG A 61 -2.35 5.15 -13.64
CA ARG A 61 -2.72 6.47 -13.10
C ARG A 61 -3.85 6.36 -12.08
N PHE A 62 -4.91 5.62 -12.42
CA PHE A 62 -6.01 5.34 -11.50
C PHE A 62 -5.54 4.60 -10.24
N ALA A 63 -4.66 3.60 -10.38
CA ALA A 63 -4.13 2.87 -9.24
C ALA A 63 -3.33 3.77 -8.30
N VAL A 64 -2.51 4.67 -8.84
CA VAL A 64 -1.71 5.64 -8.08
C VAL A 64 -2.62 6.62 -7.34
N HIS A 65 -3.59 7.24 -8.01
CA HIS A 65 -4.52 8.17 -7.37
C HIS A 65 -5.39 7.50 -6.32
N LEU A 66 -5.92 6.29 -6.57
CA LEU A 66 -6.65 5.53 -5.55
C LEU A 66 -5.75 5.25 -4.34
N ALA A 67 -4.50 4.86 -4.54
CA ALA A 67 -3.58 4.60 -3.44
C ALA A 67 -3.27 5.85 -2.61
N LEU A 68 -3.11 7.01 -3.25
CA LEU A 68 -2.87 8.29 -2.57
C LEU A 68 -4.10 8.77 -1.79
N LEU A 69 -5.28 8.78 -2.43
CA LEU A 69 -6.51 9.28 -1.81
C LEU A 69 -7.01 8.38 -0.68
N THR A 70 -6.81 7.07 -0.78
CA THR A 70 -7.29 6.11 0.24
C THR A 70 -6.22 5.70 1.25
N GLY A 71 -4.94 5.96 0.97
CA GLY A 71 -3.81 5.51 1.77
C GLY A 71 -3.67 3.99 1.88
N GLN A 72 -4.35 3.18 1.05
CA GLN A 72 -4.39 1.71 1.23
C GLN A 72 -3.18 0.99 0.64
N ARG A 73 -2.97 -0.27 1.07
CA ARG A 73 -1.84 -1.10 0.55
C ARG A 73 -2.09 -1.49 -0.90
N PRO A 74 -1.04 -1.78 -1.70
CA PRO A 74 -1.21 -2.11 -3.13
C PRO A 74 -2.22 -3.25 -3.38
N ALA A 75 -2.18 -4.29 -2.56
CA ALA A 75 -3.10 -5.42 -2.67
C ALA A 75 -4.53 -5.09 -2.21
N ASP A 76 -4.71 -4.09 -1.35
CA ASP A 76 -6.03 -3.62 -0.93
C ASP A 76 -6.64 -2.73 -2.01
N VAL A 77 -5.83 -1.85 -2.63
CA VAL A 77 -6.22 -1.02 -3.78
C VAL A 77 -6.69 -1.86 -4.97
N LEU A 78 -5.93 -2.90 -5.34
CA LEU A 78 -6.29 -3.81 -6.43
C LEU A 78 -7.62 -4.58 -6.20
N ARG A 79 -8.04 -4.73 -4.94
CA ARG A 79 -9.29 -5.44 -4.60
C ARG A 79 -10.50 -4.51 -4.52
N MET A 80 -10.32 -3.20 -4.70
CA MET A 80 -11.46 -2.27 -4.66
C MET A 80 -12.41 -2.55 -5.83
N SER A 81 -13.71 -2.53 -5.52
CA SER A 81 -14.81 -2.91 -6.40
C SER A 81 -15.93 -1.87 -6.25
N THR A 82 -16.76 -1.72 -7.28
CA THR A 82 -18.01 -0.94 -7.20
C THR A 82 -18.93 -1.49 -6.11
N ASP A 83 -18.90 -2.80 -5.83
CA ASP A 83 -19.70 -3.42 -4.76
C ASP A 83 -19.31 -2.97 -3.36
N HIS A 84 -18.11 -2.39 -3.22
CA HIS A 84 -17.65 -1.82 -1.96
C HIS A 84 -18.13 -0.39 -1.75
N ILE A 85 -18.82 0.20 -2.72
CA ILE A 85 -19.29 1.59 -2.66
C ILE A 85 -20.79 1.57 -2.34
N ALA A 86 -21.15 2.10 -1.17
CA ALA A 86 -22.54 2.17 -0.74
C ALA A 86 -22.74 3.41 0.15
N GLY A 87 -23.88 4.11 -0.04
CA GLY A 87 -24.25 5.25 0.79
C GLY A 87 -23.21 6.38 0.84
N GLY A 88 -22.54 6.66 -0.29
CA GLY A 88 -21.48 7.68 -0.37
C GLY A 88 -20.16 7.28 0.29
N MET A 89 -19.98 6.00 0.65
CA MET A 89 -18.79 5.50 1.32
C MET A 89 -18.13 4.36 0.53
N LEU A 90 -16.80 4.36 0.47
CA LEU A 90 -15.99 3.24 0.02
C LEU A 90 -15.59 2.39 1.23
N HIS A 91 -16.11 1.17 1.28
CA HIS A 91 -15.86 0.21 2.35
C HIS A 91 -14.58 -0.61 2.06
N VAL A 92 -13.61 -0.55 2.95
CA VAL A 92 -12.33 -1.28 2.78
C VAL A 92 -12.13 -2.24 3.95
N ARG A 93 -11.87 -3.50 3.63
CA ARG A 93 -11.33 -4.49 4.59
C ARG A 93 -9.90 -4.83 4.21
N GLN A 94 -8.94 -4.37 5.02
CA GLN A 94 -7.52 -4.58 4.77
C GLN A 94 -7.15 -6.06 4.87
N GLY A 95 -6.41 -6.58 3.88
CA GLY A 95 -6.06 -8.00 3.84
C GLY A 95 -5.06 -8.40 4.93
N LYS A 96 -4.11 -7.51 5.27
CA LYS A 96 -3.04 -7.82 6.24
C LYS A 96 -3.53 -7.85 7.70
N THR A 97 -4.41 -6.93 8.06
CA THR A 97 -4.80 -6.67 9.46
C THR A 97 -6.28 -6.88 9.73
N ALA A 98 -7.08 -7.18 8.69
CA ALA A 98 -8.54 -7.23 8.75
C ALA A 98 -9.23 -5.93 9.21
N ALA A 99 -8.49 -4.81 9.32
CA ALA A 99 -9.05 -3.51 9.68
C ALA A 99 -10.15 -3.10 8.69
N LYS A 100 -11.29 -2.64 9.24
CA LYS A 100 -12.46 -2.19 8.48
C LYS A 100 -12.48 -0.67 8.48
N LEU A 101 -12.50 -0.08 7.29
CA LEU A 101 -12.53 1.35 7.07
C LEU A 101 -13.71 1.71 6.19
N ARG A 102 -14.24 2.91 6.39
CA ARG A 102 -15.18 3.55 5.49
C ARG A 102 -14.58 4.90 5.12
N ILE A 103 -14.32 5.09 3.84
CA ILE A 103 -13.73 6.30 3.30
C ILE A 103 -14.85 7.05 2.59
N GLU A 104 -15.05 8.30 2.95
CA GLU A 104 -16.07 9.14 2.32
C GLU A 104 -15.71 9.40 0.85
N VAL A 105 -16.69 9.22 -0.04
CA VAL A 105 -16.54 9.43 -1.48
C VAL A 105 -16.94 10.86 -1.80
N THR A 106 -15.99 11.78 -1.62
CA THR A 106 -16.15 13.21 -1.88
C THR A 106 -14.92 13.78 -2.60
N GLY A 107 -15.09 14.96 -3.20
CA GLY A 107 -14.01 15.70 -3.88
C GLY A 107 -13.25 14.85 -4.89
N ALA A 108 -11.92 14.84 -4.80
CA ALA A 108 -11.05 14.13 -5.72
C ALA A 108 -11.31 12.61 -5.80
N LEU A 109 -11.79 11.95 -4.73
CA LEU A 109 -12.12 10.53 -4.80
C LEU A 109 -13.38 10.29 -5.62
N GLN A 110 -14.39 11.17 -5.51
CA GLN A 110 -15.61 11.07 -6.29
C GLN A 110 -15.33 11.30 -7.78
N GLU A 111 -14.53 12.32 -8.10
CA GLU A 111 -14.09 12.63 -9.47
C GLU A 111 -13.33 11.45 -10.09
N LEU A 112 -12.37 10.88 -9.35
CA LEU A 112 -11.60 9.72 -9.80
C LEU A 112 -12.48 8.50 -10.06
N LEU A 113 -13.47 8.23 -9.19
CA LEU A 113 -14.39 7.11 -9.39
C LEU A 113 -15.27 7.31 -10.64
N ALA A 114 -15.67 8.55 -10.93
CA ALA A 114 -16.39 8.87 -12.16
C ALA A 114 -15.52 8.67 -13.40
N GLU A 115 -14.25 9.09 -13.38
CA GLU A 115 -13.28 8.85 -14.46
C GLU A 115 -13.03 7.35 -14.69
N ILE A 116 -12.85 6.58 -13.61
CA ILE A 116 -12.71 5.13 -13.68
C ILE A 116 -13.94 4.50 -14.34
N GLN A 117 -15.14 4.94 -13.95
CA GLN A 117 -16.39 4.42 -14.52
C GLN A 117 -16.49 4.75 -16.02
N ALA A 118 -16.15 5.97 -16.42
CA ALA A 118 -16.14 6.37 -17.83
C ALA A 118 -15.14 5.54 -18.65
N TYR A 119 -13.93 5.30 -18.12
CA TYR A 119 -12.93 4.45 -18.76
C TYR A 119 -13.42 3.00 -18.89
N LYS A 120 -14.05 2.44 -17.85
CA LYS A 120 -14.62 1.08 -17.91
C LYS A 120 -15.66 0.95 -19.02
N VAL A 121 -16.52 1.95 -19.20
CA VAL A 121 -17.48 1.99 -20.32
C VAL A 121 -16.75 2.00 -21.67
N GLN A 122 -15.70 2.83 -21.81
CA GLN A 122 -14.90 2.92 -23.04
C GLN A 122 -14.27 1.58 -23.42
N VAL A 123 -13.70 0.84 -22.47
CA VAL A 123 -13.08 -0.48 -22.71
C VAL A 123 -14.05 -1.65 -22.63
N LYS A 124 -15.36 -1.37 -22.51
CA LYS A 124 -16.44 -2.36 -22.40
C LYS A 124 -16.22 -3.38 -21.27
N ALA A 125 -15.70 -2.92 -20.13
CA ALA A 125 -15.46 -3.74 -18.95
C ALA A 125 -16.75 -3.98 -18.17
N ASP A 126 -17.28 -5.20 -18.21
CA ASP A 126 -18.42 -5.65 -17.41
C ASP A 126 -17.97 -6.45 -16.19
N ILE A 127 -17.22 -5.79 -15.31
CA ILE A 127 -16.71 -6.36 -14.06
C ILE A 127 -16.77 -5.33 -12.95
N ALA A 128 -16.88 -5.78 -11.70
CA ALA A 128 -17.08 -4.88 -10.57
C ALA A 128 -15.77 -4.18 -10.12
N GLN A 129 -14.60 -4.78 -10.37
CA GLN A 129 -13.30 -4.20 -9.99
C GLN A 129 -13.13 -2.79 -10.58
N LEU A 130 -12.56 -1.89 -9.77
CA LEU A 130 -12.32 -0.51 -10.19
C LEU A 130 -11.16 -0.42 -11.18
N LEU A 131 -10.09 -1.17 -10.95
CA LEU A 131 -8.89 -1.13 -11.76
C LEU A 131 -8.93 -2.21 -12.84
N VAL A 132 -9.15 -1.79 -14.08
CA VAL A 132 -9.20 -2.65 -15.26
C VAL A 132 -8.11 -2.29 -16.26
N ASN A 133 -7.66 -3.28 -17.04
CA ASN A 133 -6.75 -3.08 -18.15
C ASN A 133 -7.49 -2.57 -19.40
N GLU A 134 -6.73 -2.37 -20.46
CA GLU A 134 -7.16 -1.91 -21.77
C GLU A 134 -8.09 -2.93 -22.46
N ALA A 135 -8.06 -4.20 -22.05
CA ALA A 135 -8.96 -5.27 -22.49
C ALA A 135 -10.18 -5.47 -21.56
N GLY A 136 -10.40 -4.56 -20.61
CA GLY A 136 -11.51 -4.62 -19.65
C GLY A 136 -11.39 -5.70 -18.57
N GLN A 137 -10.23 -6.31 -18.39
CA GLN A 137 -9.95 -7.33 -17.38
C GLN A 137 -9.38 -6.71 -16.09
N PRO A 138 -9.59 -7.33 -14.91
CA PRO A 138 -9.08 -6.79 -13.65
C PRO A 138 -7.55 -6.72 -13.62
N LEU A 139 -7.00 -5.67 -13.02
CA LEU A 139 -5.56 -5.60 -12.80
C LEU A 139 -5.09 -6.65 -11.79
N THR A 140 -4.09 -7.43 -12.16
CA THR A 140 -3.40 -8.34 -11.24
C THR A 140 -2.18 -7.65 -10.60
N LYS A 141 -1.67 -8.26 -9.52
CA LYS A 141 -0.45 -7.81 -8.85
C LYS A 141 0.76 -7.76 -9.79
N ASN A 142 0.91 -8.73 -10.67
CA ASN A 142 2.02 -8.78 -11.63
C ASN A 142 1.84 -7.67 -12.66
N MET A 143 0.65 -7.53 -13.23
CA MET A 143 0.36 -6.46 -14.18
C MET A 143 0.57 -5.05 -13.59
N LEU A 144 0.24 -4.83 -12.31
CA LEU A 144 0.53 -3.56 -11.64
C LEU A 144 2.03 -3.33 -11.49
N ARG A 145 2.78 -4.37 -11.11
CA ARG A 145 4.25 -4.32 -11.01
C ARG A 145 4.87 -4.00 -12.38
N ASP A 146 4.45 -4.70 -13.42
CA ASP A 146 5.04 -4.55 -14.74
C ASP A 146 4.76 -3.15 -15.30
N ARG A 147 3.55 -2.62 -15.08
CA ARG A 147 3.20 -1.24 -15.47
C ARG A 147 4.00 -0.18 -14.74
N ILE A 148 4.21 -0.30 -13.42
CA ILE A 148 5.02 0.69 -12.70
C ILE A 148 6.51 0.55 -13.06
N ASP A 149 7.00 -0.66 -13.31
CA ASP A 149 8.37 -0.88 -13.74
C ASP A 149 8.56 -0.22 -15.13
N ALA A 150 7.67 -0.47 -16.10
CA ALA A 150 7.70 0.18 -17.42
C ALA A 150 7.58 1.72 -17.37
N ALA A 151 6.65 2.25 -16.57
CA ALA A 151 6.48 3.70 -16.46
C ALA A 151 7.70 4.38 -15.83
N ARG A 152 8.36 3.74 -14.86
CA ARG A 152 9.60 4.25 -14.26
C ARG A 152 10.77 4.20 -15.23
N ASP A 153 10.91 3.10 -15.97
CA ASP A 153 11.98 2.96 -16.97
C ASP A 153 11.84 4.03 -18.06
N ALA A 154 10.60 4.26 -18.54
CA ALA A 154 10.31 5.32 -19.51
C ALA A 154 10.50 6.74 -18.97
N ALA A 155 10.29 6.95 -17.66
CA ALA A 155 10.48 8.24 -16.99
C ALA A 155 11.92 8.47 -16.50
N GLY A 156 12.81 7.47 -16.61
CA GLY A 156 14.18 7.52 -16.06
C GLY A 156 14.23 7.59 -14.53
N ILE A 157 13.29 6.91 -13.85
CA ILE A 157 13.16 6.92 -12.39
C ILE A 157 13.74 5.62 -11.82
N PRO A 158 14.84 5.67 -11.03
CA PRO A 158 15.37 4.47 -10.38
C PRO A 158 14.37 3.83 -9.41
N LYS A 159 14.28 2.50 -9.41
CA LYS A 159 13.43 1.72 -8.48
C LYS A 159 13.72 1.98 -7.00
N ALA A 160 14.92 2.45 -6.67
CA ALA A 160 15.29 2.85 -5.33
C ALA A 160 14.55 4.11 -4.88
N GLN A 161 14.25 5.04 -5.79
CA GLN A 161 13.59 6.31 -5.50
C GLN A 161 12.08 6.17 -5.38
N PHE A 162 11.44 5.27 -6.13
CA PHE A 162 9.99 5.11 -6.06
C PHE A 162 9.54 3.67 -6.30
N GLN A 163 8.75 3.14 -5.36
CA GLN A 163 7.96 1.91 -5.49
C GLN A 163 6.51 2.19 -5.13
N PHE A 164 5.57 1.45 -5.73
CA PHE A 164 4.12 1.66 -5.48
C PHE A 164 3.74 1.61 -3.99
N ARG A 165 4.44 0.80 -3.19
CA ARG A 165 4.21 0.72 -1.72
C ARG A 165 4.57 2.00 -0.97
N ASP A 166 5.40 2.87 -1.55
CA ASP A 166 5.81 4.14 -0.95
C ASP A 166 4.67 5.18 -1.01
N LEU A 167 3.67 4.98 -1.87
CA LEU A 167 2.46 5.82 -1.95
C LEU A 167 1.68 5.87 -0.63
N ARG A 168 1.69 4.78 0.13
CA ARG A 168 1.01 4.75 1.44
C ARG A 168 1.69 5.67 2.46
N ALA A 169 3.02 5.72 2.47
CA ALA A 169 3.77 6.64 3.34
C ALA A 169 3.64 8.09 2.85
N THR A 170 3.63 8.28 1.52
CA THR A 170 3.38 9.58 0.88
C THR A 170 2.00 10.13 1.28
N ALA A 171 0.93 9.36 1.10
CA ALA A 171 -0.43 9.72 1.51
C ALA A 171 -0.54 10.03 3.01
N ALA A 172 0.10 9.23 3.86
CA ALA A 172 0.09 9.46 5.29
C ALA A 172 0.77 10.78 5.68
N THR A 173 1.90 11.08 5.03
CA THR A 173 2.68 12.30 5.26
C THR A 173 1.88 13.53 4.84
N THR A 174 1.33 13.53 3.63
CA THR A 174 0.47 14.64 3.14
C THR A 174 -0.71 14.90 4.08
N VAL A 175 -1.38 13.85 4.56
CA VAL A 175 -2.53 14.00 5.46
C VAL A 175 -2.11 14.46 6.88
N ASP A 176 -0.93 14.10 7.34
CA ASP A 176 -0.36 14.60 8.60
C ASP A 176 0.02 16.08 8.49
N ASP A 177 0.60 16.49 7.36
CA ASP A 177 0.93 17.88 7.07
C ASP A 177 -0.34 18.75 7.04
N ASP A 178 -1.41 18.27 6.42
CA ASP A 178 -2.68 19.00 6.31
C ASP A 178 -3.54 18.97 7.59
N GLY A 179 -3.60 17.82 8.27
CA GLY A 179 -4.63 17.54 9.29
C GLY A 179 -4.13 16.80 10.53
N GLY A 180 -2.83 16.56 10.63
CA GLY A 180 -2.19 15.93 11.77
C GLY A 180 -2.33 14.40 11.83
N ILE A 181 -1.55 13.81 12.73
CA ILE A 181 -1.26 12.38 12.74
C ILE A 181 -2.50 11.52 12.99
N ARG A 182 -3.51 12.05 13.68
CA ARG A 182 -4.78 11.36 13.94
C ARG A 182 -5.59 11.17 12.66
N ARG A 183 -5.59 12.15 11.76
CA ARG A 183 -6.25 12.03 10.45
C ARG A 183 -5.54 11.00 9.59
N ALA A 184 -4.20 11.02 9.58
CA ALA A 184 -3.40 10.01 8.90
C ALA A 184 -3.64 8.60 9.50
N GLN A 185 -3.71 8.48 10.83
CA GLN A 185 -4.01 7.22 11.51
C GLN A 185 -5.37 6.65 11.09
N ALA A 186 -6.41 7.50 11.07
CA ALA A 186 -7.74 7.11 10.65
C ALA A 186 -7.76 6.63 9.19
N LEU A 187 -7.10 7.36 8.28
CA LEU A 187 -6.98 6.97 6.87
C LEU A 187 -6.26 5.62 6.69
N LEU A 188 -5.16 5.43 7.41
CA LEU A 188 -4.36 4.21 7.32
C LEU A 188 -5.01 3.01 8.02
N GLY A 189 -5.97 3.23 8.92
CA GLY A 189 -6.58 2.19 9.75
C GLY A 189 -5.60 1.56 10.74
N HIS A 190 -4.76 2.38 11.35
CA HIS A 190 -3.83 1.94 12.38
C HIS A 190 -4.45 2.06 13.78
N THR A 191 -4.17 1.07 14.63
CA THR A 191 -4.68 1.05 16.00
C THR A 191 -4.02 2.10 16.89
N THR A 192 -2.74 2.43 16.66
CA THR A 192 -1.99 3.38 17.48
C THR A 192 -1.28 4.44 16.64
N GLU A 193 -1.09 5.63 17.19
CA GLU A 193 -0.32 6.72 16.57
C GLU A 193 1.14 6.30 16.30
N GLY A 194 1.74 5.47 17.17
CA GLY A 194 3.10 4.95 16.98
C GLY A 194 3.27 4.13 15.69
N MET A 195 2.23 3.39 15.27
CA MET A 195 2.24 2.72 13.96
C MET A 195 2.15 3.71 12.80
N THR A 196 1.38 4.78 12.95
CA THR A 196 1.28 5.84 11.94
C THR A 196 2.56 6.65 11.83
N ALA A 197 3.25 6.91 12.93
CA ALA A 197 4.55 7.57 12.94
C ALA A 197 5.60 6.82 12.10
N GLN A 198 5.48 5.49 11.98
CA GLN A 198 6.31 4.68 11.07
C GLN A 198 5.97 4.84 9.58
N TYR A 199 4.94 5.61 9.22
CA TYR A 199 4.59 5.96 7.83
C TYR A 199 4.74 7.45 7.55
N ILE A 200 4.70 8.31 8.57
CA ILE A 200 5.04 9.73 8.42
C ILE A 200 6.54 9.85 8.18
N ARG A 201 6.92 10.60 7.16
CA ARG A 201 8.30 10.96 6.82
C ARG A 201 8.44 12.47 6.82
N HIS A 202 9.65 12.96 7.03
CA HIS A 202 9.95 14.40 6.92
C HIS A 202 8.96 15.31 7.67
N LYS A 203 8.67 15.01 8.95
CA LYS A 203 7.76 15.82 9.76
C LYS A 203 8.12 17.31 9.67
N VAL A 204 7.20 18.12 9.16
CA VAL A 204 7.32 19.57 9.25
C VAL A 204 7.18 19.95 10.72
N GLY A 205 8.14 20.71 11.25
CA GLY A 205 8.03 21.28 12.59
C GLY A 205 6.83 22.24 12.61
N LYS A 206 5.80 21.91 13.39
CA LYS A 206 4.62 22.76 13.63
C LYS A 206 4.77 23.45 14.98
#